data_AF-A0A7Y8AM76-F1
#
_entry.id   AF-A0A7Y8AM76-F1
#
_cell.length_a   1.000
_cell.length_b   1.000
_cell.length_c   1.000
_cell.angle_alpha   90.00
_cell.angle_beta   90.00
_cell.angle_gamma   90.00
#
_symmetry.space_group_name_H-M   'P 1'
#
loop_
_entity.id
_entity.type
_entity.pdbx_description
1 polymer ?
#
loop_
_entity_poly.entity_id
_entity_poly.type
_entity_poly.pdbx_seq_one_letter_code
_entity_poly.pdbx_strand_id
1 'polypeptide(L)'
;MGAATNPLNMSEVPDRRKGRWQLILILMMVIGPMALATFMYKLQFWVPDSRSYHGEMIGNGQTRADIGVQADEGRWQLLVTAPAACVAECQQLVYLARQLQISLGRDASRATHALASAQPVSTEYETKLKAEYPQLQRCSLDLSTFSKNAAAPGNAQLWIVDPHGNLVLRYDAKVKGKDLLNDLRHLLKLSNIG
;
A
#
# COMPACT_ATOMS: atom_id res chain seq x y z
N MET A 1 -62.26 52.29 -45.90
CA MET A 1 -62.17 51.45 -44.70
C MET A 1 -62.56 50.04 -45.10
N GLY A 2 -61.64 49.08 -45.00
CA GLY A 2 -61.86 47.69 -45.39
C GLY A 2 -60.67 46.86 -44.95
N ALA A 3 -60.90 46.00 -43.95
CA ALA A 3 -59.93 45.37 -43.07
C ALA A 3 -58.81 44.59 -43.78
N ALA A 4 -57.56 44.83 -43.33
CA ALA A 4 -56.45 43.92 -43.54
C ALA A 4 -56.63 42.71 -42.61
N THR A 5 -56.95 41.55 -43.17
CA THR A 5 -57.00 40.28 -42.43
C THR A 5 -55.59 39.74 -42.25
N ASN A 6 -55.10 39.78 -41.01
CA ASN A 6 -53.88 39.11 -40.60
C ASN A 6 -54.10 37.59 -40.69
N PRO A 7 -53.21 36.80 -41.32
CA PRO A 7 -53.34 35.35 -41.31
C PRO A 7 -53.18 34.83 -39.89
N LEU A 8 -54.07 33.91 -39.50
CA LEU A 8 -54.05 33.25 -38.21
C LEU A 8 -52.74 32.47 -38.06
N ASN A 9 -52.01 32.80 -36.99
CA ASN A 9 -50.84 32.10 -36.52
C ASN A 9 -51.19 30.61 -36.29
N MET A 10 -50.81 29.74 -37.22
CA MET A 10 -50.94 28.30 -37.06
C MET A 10 -50.03 27.88 -35.91
N SER A 11 -50.62 27.49 -34.79
CA SER A 11 -49.90 26.85 -33.70
C SER A 11 -49.31 25.54 -34.22
N GLU A 12 -47.99 25.45 -34.34
CA GLU A 12 -47.28 24.21 -34.65
C GLU A 12 -47.71 23.14 -33.64
N VAL A 13 -48.35 22.07 -34.12
CA VAL A 13 -48.63 20.90 -33.29
C VAL A 13 -47.28 20.26 -32.98
N PRO A 14 -46.83 20.22 -31.70
CA PRO A 14 -45.53 19.69 -31.39
C PRO A 14 -45.47 18.21 -31.81
N ASP A 15 -44.51 17.88 -32.66
CA ASP A 15 -44.25 16.51 -33.09
C ASP A 15 -43.95 15.65 -31.85
N ARG A 16 -44.95 14.84 -31.46
CA ARG A 16 -44.92 14.01 -30.25
C ARG A 16 -43.67 13.13 -30.18
N ARG A 17 -43.10 12.76 -31.33
CA ARG A 17 -41.89 11.94 -31.43
C ARG A 17 -40.64 12.73 -31.02
N LYS A 18 -40.56 14.01 -31.38
CA LYS A 18 -39.47 14.92 -30.99
C LYS A 18 -39.55 15.28 -29.50
N GLY A 19 -40.74 15.59 -28.99
CA GLY A 19 -40.94 15.86 -27.56
C GLY A 19 -40.58 14.67 -26.66
N ARG A 20 -40.91 13.44 -27.09
CA ARG A 20 -40.54 12.22 -26.35
C ARG A 20 -39.03 11.99 -26.30
N TRP A 21 -38.32 12.27 -27.40
CA TRP A 21 -36.85 12.22 -27.42
C TRP A 21 -36.23 13.30 -26.52
N GLN A 22 -36.82 14.50 -26.49
CA GLN A 22 -36.35 15.59 -25.65
C GLN A 22 -36.49 15.25 -24.15
N LEU A 23 -37.59 14.59 -23.75
CA LEU A 23 -37.77 14.08 -22.38
C LEU A 23 -36.79 12.95 -22.04
N ILE A 24 -36.53 12.02 -22.96
CA ILE A 24 -35.54 10.94 -22.77
C ILE A 24 -34.14 11.52 -22.58
N LEU A 25 -33.75 12.54 -23.35
CA LEU A 25 -32.45 13.20 -23.22
C LEU A 25 -32.27 13.88 -21.86
N ILE A 26 -33.30 14.58 -21.37
CA ILE A 26 -33.29 15.19 -20.02
C ILE A 26 -33.16 14.10 -18.95
N LEU A 27 -33.92 13.01 -19.09
CA LEU A 27 -33.86 11.88 -18.15
C LEU A 27 -32.48 11.21 -18.13
N MET A 28 -31.88 10.98 -19.30
CA MET A 28 -30.52 10.47 -19.46
C MET A 28 -29.48 11.40 -18.85
N MET A 29 -29.65 12.72 -18.96
CA MET A 29 -28.71 13.68 -18.38
C MET A 29 -28.69 13.60 -16.84
N VAL A 30 -29.83 13.30 -16.21
CA VAL A 30 -29.94 13.19 -14.74
C VAL A 30 -29.58 11.78 -14.25
N ILE A 31 -30.16 10.74 -14.86
CA ILE A 31 -30.02 9.35 -14.39
C ILE A 31 -28.80 8.66 -14.99
N GLY A 32 -28.39 9.05 -16.20
CA GLY A 32 -27.29 8.45 -16.93
C GLY A 32 -25.97 8.40 -16.14
N PRO A 33 -25.50 9.51 -15.55
CA PRO A 33 -24.26 9.48 -14.76
C PRO A 33 -24.33 8.54 -13.56
N MET A 34 -25.49 8.47 -12.89
CA MET A 34 -25.70 7.65 -11.69
C MET A 34 -25.79 6.16 -12.04
N ALA A 35 -26.48 5.81 -13.12
CA ALA A 35 -26.54 4.46 -13.66
C ALA A 35 -25.17 4.00 -14.17
N LEU A 36 -24.45 4.88 -14.88
CA LEU A 36 -23.10 4.61 -15.37
C LEU A 36 -22.13 4.35 -14.21
N ALA A 37 -22.14 5.18 -13.17
CA ALA A 37 -21.33 4.97 -11.97
C ALA A 37 -21.66 3.64 -11.27
N THR A 38 -22.95 3.31 -11.15
CA THR A 38 -23.40 2.04 -10.55
C THR A 38 -22.95 0.84 -11.37
N PHE A 39 -23.01 0.93 -12.69
CA PHE A 39 -22.59 -0.11 -13.63
C PHE A 39 -21.07 -0.30 -13.59
N MET A 40 -20.28 0.79 -13.63
CA MET A 40 -18.83 0.75 -13.47
C MET A 40 -18.44 0.10 -12.14
N TYR A 41 -19.11 0.46 -11.04
CA TYR A 41 -18.84 -0.13 -9.74
C TYR A 41 -19.25 -1.61 -9.66
N LYS A 42 -20.41 -2.01 -10.20
CA LYS A 42 -20.87 -3.40 -10.12
C LYS A 42 -20.12 -4.35 -11.04
N LEU A 43 -19.73 -3.89 -12.23
CA LEU A 43 -19.05 -4.72 -13.21
C LEU A 43 -17.53 -4.58 -13.16
N GLN A 44 -17.00 -3.70 -12.30
CA GLN A 44 -15.58 -3.40 -12.17
C GLN A 44 -14.92 -3.08 -13.54
N PHE A 45 -15.72 -2.64 -14.50
CA PHE A 45 -15.29 -2.20 -15.81
C PHE A 45 -14.78 -0.77 -15.68
N TRP A 46 -13.55 -0.51 -16.12
CA TRP A 46 -12.90 0.81 -16.07
C TRP A 46 -12.57 1.34 -14.67
N VAL A 47 -12.74 0.52 -13.62
CA VAL A 47 -12.22 0.82 -12.28
C VAL A 47 -10.80 0.24 -12.22
N PRO A 48 -9.73 1.05 -12.21
CA PRO A 48 -8.39 0.51 -12.02
C PRO A 48 -8.34 -0.17 -10.66
N ASP A 49 -7.84 -1.41 -10.61
CA ASP A 49 -7.56 -2.12 -9.37
C ASP A 49 -6.65 -1.23 -8.50
N SER A 50 -7.23 -0.58 -7.49
CA SER A 50 -6.55 0.36 -6.60
C SER A 50 -5.67 -0.37 -5.57
N ARG A 51 -5.10 -1.53 -5.93
CA ARG A 51 -4.08 -2.21 -5.15
C ARG A 51 -2.72 -1.70 -5.61
N SER A 52 -2.34 -0.54 -5.10
CA SER A 52 -1.01 0.06 -5.35
C SER A 52 0.11 -0.56 -4.50
N TYR A 53 -0.18 -1.64 -3.76
CA TYR A 53 0.75 -2.29 -2.84
C TYR A 53 0.72 -3.81 -3.07
N HIS A 54 1.89 -4.43 -3.00
CA HIS A 54 2.12 -5.86 -3.25
C HIS A 54 2.20 -6.66 -1.95
N GLY A 55 2.34 -5.98 -0.81
CA GLY A 55 2.31 -6.56 0.53
C GLY A 55 0.95 -6.45 1.21
N GLU A 56 0.91 -6.90 2.47
CA GLU A 56 -0.27 -6.73 3.32
C GLU A 56 -0.20 -5.39 4.05
N MET A 57 -1.24 -4.57 3.88
CA MET A 57 -1.32 -3.24 4.50
C MET A 57 -1.72 -3.35 5.97
N ILE A 58 -0.89 -2.79 6.84
CA ILE A 58 -1.12 -2.71 8.27
C ILE A 58 -1.65 -1.31 8.55
N GLY A 59 -2.97 -1.12 8.42
CA GLY A 59 -3.64 0.18 8.53
C GLY A 59 -4.31 0.45 9.88
N ASN A 60 -4.01 -0.35 10.89
CA ASN A 60 -4.69 -0.35 12.19
C ASN A 60 -3.98 0.47 13.28
N GLY A 61 -2.93 1.22 12.93
CA GLY A 61 -2.15 2.03 13.87
C GLY A 61 -1.21 1.23 14.77
N GLN A 62 -0.95 -0.04 14.45
CA GLN A 62 0.04 -0.84 15.16
C GLN A 62 1.45 -0.31 14.94
N THR A 63 2.23 -0.34 16.00
CA THR A 63 3.64 0.08 16.03
C THR A 63 4.57 -1.12 16.17
N ARG A 64 5.87 -0.90 15.93
CA ARG A 64 6.91 -1.90 16.21
C ARG A 64 6.91 -2.40 17.67
N ALA A 65 6.50 -1.55 18.62
CA ALA A 65 6.39 -1.95 20.02
C ALA A 65 5.26 -2.98 20.24
N ASP A 66 4.17 -2.90 19.48
CA ASP A 66 3.01 -3.81 19.56
C ASP A 66 3.31 -5.21 19.00
N ILE A 67 4.40 -5.36 18.25
CA ILE A 67 4.94 -6.66 17.82
C ILE A 67 6.13 -7.10 18.68
N GLY A 68 6.40 -6.42 19.80
CA GLY A 68 7.46 -6.79 20.75
C GLY A 68 8.87 -6.41 20.30
N VAL A 69 9.02 -5.42 19.42
CA VAL A 69 10.32 -4.90 18.97
C VAL A 69 10.52 -3.48 19.49
N GLN A 70 11.52 -3.30 20.35
CA GLN A 70 11.92 -2.00 20.87
C GLN A 70 13.13 -1.48 20.09
N ALA A 71 12.93 -0.39 19.34
CA ALA A 71 13.98 0.32 18.63
C ALA A 71 13.61 1.80 18.55
N ASP A 72 14.61 2.67 18.64
CA ASP A 72 14.46 4.10 18.41
C ASP A 72 15.16 4.46 17.09
N GLU A 73 14.37 4.57 16.03
CA GLU A 73 14.83 4.97 14.71
C GLU A 73 13.81 5.92 14.11
N GLY A 74 14.27 7.10 13.70
CA GLY A 74 13.47 8.19 13.12
C GLY A 74 13.50 8.22 11.59
N ARG A 75 13.94 7.14 10.97
CA ARG A 75 13.95 6.92 9.52
C ARG A 75 13.06 5.75 9.16
N TRP A 76 12.74 5.63 7.88
CA TRP A 76 12.05 4.44 7.38
C TRP A 76 12.91 3.20 7.67
N GLN A 77 12.31 2.14 8.20
CA GLN A 77 13.06 0.96 8.61
C GLN A 77 12.48 -0.30 7.96
N LEU A 78 13.35 -1.04 7.28
CA LEU A 78 13.08 -2.39 6.80
C LEU A 78 13.40 -3.37 7.93
N LEU A 79 12.39 -3.68 8.73
CA LEU A 79 12.51 -4.53 9.91
C LEU A 79 12.21 -5.99 9.54
N VAL A 80 13.18 -6.88 9.71
CA VAL A 80 12.98 -8.33 9.58
C VAL A 80 12.74 -8.92 10.96
N THR A 81 11.61 -9.59 11.16
CA THR A 81 11.29 -10.29 12.41
C THR A 81 11.47 -11.79 12.25
N ALA A 82 12.22 -12.41 13.16
CA ALA A 82 12.49 -13.85 13.21
C ALA A 82 11.95 -14.45 14.53
N PRO A 83 10.73 -15.01 14.54
CA PRO A 83 10.16 -15.64 15.74
C PRO A 83 10.83 -16.99 16.07
N ALA A 84 11.47 -17.64 15.10
CA ALA A 84 12.23 -18.88 15.27
C ALA A 84 13.70 -18.65 14.87
N ALA A 85 14.52 -19.71 14.90
CA ALA A 85 15.89 -19.66 14.43
C ALA A 85 15.99 -19.05 13.02
N CYS A 86 16.86 -18.04 12.86
CA CYS A 86 17.03 -17.32 11.59
C CYS A 86 17.82 -18.17 10.58
N VAL A 87 17.08 -19.02 9.85
CA VAL A 87 17.58 -19.90 8.78
C VAL A 87 17.35 -19.27 7.40
N ALA A 88 17.27 -20.08 6.33
CA ALA A 88 17.26 -19.62 4.94
C ALA A 88 16.27 -18.46 4.64
N GLU A 89 14.98 -18.60 4.99
CA GLU A 89 13.98 -17.55 4.70
C GLU A 89 14.28 -16.23 5.40
N CYS A 90 14.66 -16.28 6.68
CA CYS A 90 15.05 -15.11 7.45
C CYS A 90 16.30 -14.44 6.85
N GLN A 91 17.33 -15.23 6.55
CA GLN A 91 18.58 -14.72 5.97
C GLN A 91 18.35 -14.10 4.58
N GLN A 92 17.45 -14.68 3.79
CA GLN A 92 17.03 -14.12 2.49
C GLN A 92 16.34 -12.77 2.66
N LEU A 93 15.44 -12.62 3.64
CA LEU A 93 14.78 -11.35 3.93
C LEU A 93 15.78 -10.28 4.41
N VAL A 94 16.75 -10.64 5.26
CA VAL A 94 17.81 -9.72 5.72
C VAL A 94 18.68 -9.27 4.53
N TYR A 95 19.06 -10.21 3.67
CA TYR A 95 19.79 -9.89 2.44
C TYR A 95 18.97 -8.96 1.54
N LEU A 96 17.68 -9.25 1.35
CA LEU A 96 16.78 -8.45 0.55
C LEU A 96 16.66 -7.02 1.09
N ALA A 97 16.44 -6.85 2.40
CA ALA A 97 16.35 -5.55 3.06
C ALA A 97 17.58 -4.68 2.77
N ARG A 98 18.78 -5.27 2.82
CA ARG A 98 20.02 -4.57 2.45
C ARG A 98 20.06 -4.19 0.97
N GLN A 99 19.73 -5.11 0.06
CA GLN A 99 19.73 -4.84 -1.39
C GLN A 99 18.74 -3.74 -1.75
N LEU A 100 17.59 -3.70 -1.07
CA LEU A 100 16.58 -2.66 -1.24
C LEU A 100 17.12 -1.29 -0.84
N GLN A 101 17.74 -1.17 0.35
CA GLN A 101 18.33 0.09 0.77
C GLN A 101 19.41 0.56 -0.21
N ILE A 102 20.28 -0.33 -0.69
CA ILE A 102 21.29 0.01 -1.72
C ILE A 102 20.59 0.48 -3.01
N SER A 103 19.51 -0.19 -3.41
CA SER A 103 18.73 0.11 -4.62
C SER A 103 17.93 1.42 -4.54
N LEU A 104 17.81 2.04 -3.37
CA LEU A 104 17.24 3.37 -3.20
C LEU A 104 18.18 4.49 -3.70
N GLY A 105 19.49 4.23 -3.83
CA GLY A 105 20.44 5.19 -4.34
C GLY A 105 20.50 6.46 -3.49
N ARG A 106 19.99 7.59 -4.00
CA ARG A 106 19.99 8.87 -3.28
C ARG A 106 19.14 8.85 -2.02
N ASP A 107 18.07 8.07 -2.01
CA ASP A 107 17.17 7.93 -0.85
C ASP A 107 17.65 6.87 0.15
N ALA A 108 18.81 6.23 -0.08
CA ALA A 108 19.33 5.16 0.79
C ALA A 108 19.63 5.64 2.22
N SER A 109 19.89 6.94 2.43
CA SER A 109 20.10 7.52 3.75
C SER A 109 18.81 7.64 4.58
N ARG A 110 17.66 7.70 3.91
CA ARG A 110 16.32 7.88 4.50
C ARG A 110 15.70 6.56 4.97
N ALA A 111 16.30 5.43 4.59
CA ALA A 111 15.89 4.11 4.99
C ALA A 111 17.01 3.36 5.72
N THR A 112 16.66 2.51 6.68
CA THR A 112 17.57 1.61 7.40
C THR A 112 17.05 0.18 7.35
N HIS A 113 17.88 -0.77 7.80
CA HIS A 113 17.50 -2.17 7.92
C HIS A 113 17.83 -2.69 9.32
N ALA A 114 16.93 -3.50 9.86
CA ALA A 114 17.05 -4.07 11.20
C ALA A 114 16.62 -5.53 11.21
N LEU A 115 17.23 -6.31 12.10
CA LEU A 115 16.87 -7.70 12.38
C LEU A 115 16.43 -7.79 13.84
N ALA A 116 15.17 -8.17 14.06
CA ALA A 116 14.63 -8.52 15.37
C ALA A 116 14.49 -10.04 15.48
N SER A 117 15.27 -10.66 16.37
CA SER A 117 15.27 -12.11 16.56
C SER A 117 14.80 -12.49 17.95
N ALA A 118 13.94 -13.50 18.05
CA ALA A 118 13.46 -14.01 19.34
C ALA A 118 14.45 -14.98 20.00
N GLN A 119 15.27 -15.63 19.18
CA GLN A 119 16.36 -16.50 19.62
C GLN A 119 17.70 -15.92 19.15
N PRO A 120 18.81 -16.21 19.84
CA PRO A 120 20.13 -15.89 19.33
C PRO A 120 20.32 -16.50 17.94
N VAL A 121 20.81 -15.72 16.98
CA VAL A 121 21.16 -16.29 15.67
C VAL A 121 22.45 -17.11 15.80
N SER A 122 22.70 -18.01 14.84
CA SER A 122 23.89 -18.88 14.90
C SER A 122 25.18 -18.07 14.91
N THR A 123 26.22 -18.58 15.58
CA THR A 123 27.52 -17.90 15.70
C THR A 123 28.17 -17.63 14.33
N GLU A 124 27.98 -18.54 13.37
CA GLU A 124 28.42 -18.38 11.99
C GLU A 124 27.70 -17.21 11.31
N TYR A 125 26.37 -17.12 11.46
CA TYR A 125 25.60 -16.04 10.88
C TYR A 125 25.88 -14.70 11.55
N GLU A 126 26.06 -14.65 12.89
CA GLU A 126 26.50 -13.43 13.57
C GLU A 126 27.83 -12.91 13.02
N THR A 127 28.80 -13.81 12.81
CA THR A 127 30.11 -13.44 12.23
C THR A 127 29.94 -12.85 10.84
N LYS A 128 29.11 -13.48 10.01
CA LYS A 128 28.76 -12.98 8.67
C LYS A 128 28.07 -11.62 8.73
N LEU A 129 27.10 -11.44 9.62
CA LEU A 129 26.39 -10.18 9.82
C LEU A 129 27.33 -9.05 10.23
N LYS A 130 28.29 -9.31 11.12
CA LYS A 130 29.28 -8.31 11.54
C LYS A 130 30.21 -7.88 10.39
N ALA A 131 30.63 -8.83 9.55
CA ALA A 131 31.55 -8.57 8.46
C ALA A 131 30.85 -7.91 7.25
N GLU A 132 29.69 -8.43 6.85
CA GLU A 132 29.02 -8.00 5.62
C GLU A 132 27.95 -6.93 5.84
N TYR A 133 27.34 -6.84 7.03
CA TYR A 133 26.17 -5.98 7.31
C TYR A 133 26.44 -5.01 8.48
N PRO A 134 27.44 -4.11 8.38
CA PRO A 134 27.83 -3.23 9.49
C PRO A 134 26.75 -2.22 9.90
N GLN A 135 25.82 -1.91 8.99
CA GLN A 135 24.71 -0.97 9.25
C GLN A 135 23.41 -1.66 9.71
N LEU A 136 23.38 -3.00 9.78
CA LEU A 136 22.21 -3.75 10.23
C LEU A 136 22.03 -3.57 11.74
N GLN A 137 20.92 -2.94 12.12
CA GLN A 137 20.52 -2.83 13.52
C GLN A 137 20.05 -4.18 14.03
N ARG A 138 20.43 -4.52 15.27
CA ARG A 138 20.03 -5.76 15.95
C ARG A 138 19.09 -5.41 17.09
N CYS A 139 17.92 -6.02 17.08
CA CYS A 139 16.90 -5.84 18.10
C CYS A 139 16.52 -7.21 18.69
N SER A 140 16.09 -7.22 19.95
CA SER A 140 15.41 -8.39 20.52
C SER A 140 13.94 -8.38 20.08
N LEU A 141 13.40 -9.59 19.83
CA LEU A 141 11.98 -9.79 19.59
C LEU A 141 11.35 -10.48 20.79
N ASP A 142 10.37 -9.86 21.42
CA ASP A 142 9.54 -10.53 22.43
C ASP A 142 8.52 -11.44 21.75
N LEU A 143 8.80 -12.75 21.77
CA LEU A 143 7.96 -13.78 21.16
C LEU A 143 6.56 -13.84 21.77
N SER A 144 6.41 -13.50 23.06
CA SER A 144 5.11 -13.55 23.74
C SER A 144 4.16 -12.46 23.25
N THR A 145 4.70 -11.27 22.95
CA THR A 145 3.96 -10.17 22.34
C THR A 145 3.74 -10.41 20.86
N PHE A 146 4.78 -10.87 20.14
CA PHE A 146 4.70 -11.17 18.71
C PHE A 146 3.62 -12.21 18.40
N SER A 147 3.60 -13.34 19.12
CA SER A 147 2.65 -14.44 18.87
C SER A 147 1.19 -14.10 19.19
N LYS A 148 0.92 -13.09 20.03
CA LYS A 148 -0.43 -12.59 20.31
C LYS A 148 -0.94 -11.65 19.23
N ASN A 149 -0.05 -11.10 18.40
CA ASN A 149 -0.43 -10.15 17.39
C ASN A 149 -1.00 -10.90 16.17
N ALA A 150 -2.25 -10.62 15.83
CA ALA A 150 -2.93 -11.27 14.70
C ALA A 150 -2.25 -11.00 13.35
N ALA A 151 -1.50 -9.90 13.23
CA ALA A 151 -0.75 -9.55 12.03
C ALA A 151 0.61 -10.26 11.93
N ALA A 152 1.06 -10.96 12.98
CA ALA A 152 2.37 -11.58 13.09
C ALA A 152 2.30 -13.09 12.87
N PRO A 153 2.52 -13.57 11.63
CA PRO A 153 2.57 -15.01 11.36
C PRO A 153 3.81 -15.65 12.01
N GLY A 154 3.73 -16.95 12.29
CA GLY A 154 4.79 -17.70 13.00
C GLY A 154 6.10 -17.92 12.22
N ASN A 155 6.28 -17.29 11.05
CA ASN A 155 7.46 -17.37 10.20
C ASN A 155 8.18 -16.01 10.11
N ALA A 156 9.32 -15.98 9.44
CA ALA A 156 10.06 -14.74 9.24
C ALA A 156 9.29 -13.77 8.31
N GLN A 157 9.25 -12.50 8.68
CA GLN A 157 8.52 -11.45 7.95
C GLN A 157 9.37 -10.20 7.81
N LEU A 158 9.14 -9.45 6.75
CA LEU A 158 9.73 -8.13 6.53
C LEU A 158 8.64 -7.07 6.63
N TRP A 159 8.89 -6.07 7.48
CA TRP A 159 8.00 -4.97 7.77
C TRP A 159 8.62 -3.67 7.28
N ILE A 160 7.80 -2.84 6.66
CA ILE A 160 8.14 -1.43 6.40
C ILE A 160 7.57 -0.61 7.56
N VAL A 161 8.48 -0.04 8.34
CA VAL A 161 8.17 0.79 9.49
C VAL A 161 8.45 2.25 9.13
N ASP A 162 7.52 3.14 9.46
CA ASP A 162 7.68 4.58 9.24
C ASP A 162 8.60 5.23 10.30
N PRO A 163 9.02 6.50 10.11
CA PRO A 163 9.78 7.28 11.09
C PRO A 163 9.12 7.42 12.47
N HIS A 164 7.81 7.22 12.57
CA HIS A 164 7.05 7.28 13.83
C HIS A 164 6.94 5.91 14.52
N GLY A 165 7.47 4.84 13.90
CA GLY A 165 7.42 3.49 14.42
C GLY A 165 6.15 2.71 14.04
N ASN A 166 5.29 3.25 13.17
CA ASN A 166 4.08 2.58 12.68
C ASN A 166 4.44 1.51 11.65
N LEU A 167 3.77 0.37 11.73
CA LEU A 167 3.83 -0.69 10.74
C LEU A 167 2.95 -0.30 9.54
N VAL A 168 3.52 -0.23 8.35
CA VAL A 168 2.79 0.22 7.14
C VAL A 168 2.48 -0.96 6.21
N LEU A 169 3.51 -1.72 5.85
CA LEU A 169 3.40 -2.87 4.95
C LEU A 169 4.15 -4.07 5.52
N ARG A 170 3.62 -5.27 5.27
CA ARG A 170 4.21 -6.56 5.63
C ARG A 170 4.39 -7.46 4.42
N TYR A 171 5.49 -8.20 4.41
CA TYR A 171 5.85 -9.15 3.37
C TYR A 171 6.43 -10.44 3.94
N ASP A 172 6.12 -11.56 3.29
CA ASP A 172 6.74 -12.85 3.57
C ASP A 172 8.02 -13.06 2.73
N ALA A 173 8.73 -14.17 2.97
CA ALA A 173 9.96 -14.52 2.26
C ALA A 173 9.78 -14.82 0.75
N LYS A 174 8.55 -14.97 0.25
CA LYS A 174 8.24 -15.25 -1.16
C LYS A 174 8.06 -13.97 -1.98
N VAL A 175 8.09 -12.79 -1.34
CA VAL A 175 7.99 -11.50 -2.00
C VAL A 175 9.09 -11.31 -3.06
N LYS A 176 8.73 -10.70 -4.18
CA LYS A 176 9.71 -10.27 -5.19
C LYS A 176 10.32 -8.94 -4.79
N GLY A 177 11.65 -8.86 -4.79
CA GLY A 177 12.37 -7.63 -4.43
C GLY A 177 11.98 -6.39 -5.22
N LYS A 178 11.63 -6.56 -6.51
CA LYS A 178 11.17 -5.46 -7.36
C LYS A 178 9.87 -4.82 -6.84
N ASP A 179 8.94 -5.65 -6.41
CA ASP A 179 7.62 -5.21 -5.95
C ASP A 179 7.77 -4.42 -4.64
N LEU A 180 8.56 -4.96 -3.71
CA LEU A 180 8.88 -4.29 -2.45
C LEU A 180 9.63 -2.96 -2.66
N LEU A 181 10.57 -2.92 -3.61
CA LEU A 181 11.30 -1.70 -3.96
C LEU A 181 10.38 -0.63 -4.54
N ASN A 182 9.43 -1.02 -5.39
CA ASN A 182 8.46 -0.09 -5.97
C ASN A 182 7.57 0.51 -4.89
N ASP A 183 7.07 -0.33 -3.98
CA ASP A 183 6.23 0.11 -2.87
C ASP A 183 7.01 1.04 -1.92
N LEU A 184 8.25 0.70 -1.57
CA LEU A 184 9.12 1.53 -0.74
C LEU A 184 9.41 2.89 -1.40
N ARG A 185 9.73 2.92 -2.70
CA ARG A 185 9.93 4.17 -3.45
C ARG A 185 8.67 5.02 -3.50
N HIS A 186 7.51 4.38 -3.64
CA HIS A 186 6.23 5.06 -3.63
C HIS A 186 5.98 5.73 -2.27
N LEU A 187 6.19 5.00 -1.17
CA LEU A 187 6.07 5.53 0.18
C LEU A 187 7.03 6.69 0.47
N LEU A 188 8.31 6.55 0.09
CA LEU A 188 9.32 7.59 0.26
C LEU A 188 9.08 8.84 -0.60
N LYS A 189 8.33 8.70 -1.71
CA LYS A 189 7.93 9.82 -2.55
C LYS A 189 6.73 10.57 -1.95
N LEU A 190 5.83 9.86 -1.28
CA LEU A 190 4.65 10.45 -0.64
C LEU A 190 4.99 11.07 0.72
N SER A 191 5.97 10.51 1.44
CA SER A 191 6.44 11.03 2.72
C SER A 191 7.76 11.77 2.55
N ASN A 192 7.79 13.05 2.91
CA ASN A 192 9.01 13.85 3.02
C ASN A 192 9.72 13.68 4.38
N ILE A 193 9.24 12.78 5.24
CA ILE A 193 9.76 12.57 6.60
C ILE A 193 10.78 11.42 6.57
N GLY A 194 11.86 11.58 7.33
CA GLY A 194 13.03 10.70 7.35
C GLY A 194 14.17 11.25 6.51
#